data_AF-A0A7X3JXW8-F1
#
_entry.id   AF-A0A7X3JXW8-F1
#
_cell.length_a   1.000
_cell.length_b   1.000
_cell.length_c   1.000
_cell.angle_alpha   90.00
_cell.angle_beta   90.00
_cell.angle_gamma   90.00
#
_symmetry.space_group_name_H-M   'P 1'
#
loop_
_entity.id
_entity.type
_entity.pdbx_description
1 polymer ?
#
loop_
_entity_poly.entity_id
_entity_poly.type
_entity_poly.pdbx_seq_one_letter_code
_entity_poly.pdbx_strand_id
1 'polypeptide(L)'
;MKEKVIELPTFDSVQVTGSQTIGQDLQVGGSQTIGTHLNVTGSQTIGTHLNVSGSQTISGSLQVNGSEAILNHLGVGGTVTAGDSIRTALQLAATNQAALPASIPSVQQVRYYNPGAANQPGLVLTGTDGLTYVLFVDVSSGTPNLAIQRA
;
A
#
# COMPACT_ATOMS: atom_id res chain seq x y z
N MET A 1 -20.69 14.37 66.48
CA MET A 1 -21.50 14.83 65.33
C MET A 1 -21.40 13.75 64.25
N LYS A 2 -22.51 13.29 63.65
CA LYS A 2 -22.47 12.28 62.59
C LYS A 2 -22.26 13.00 61.25
N GLU A 3 -21.29 12.54 60.48
CA GLU A 3 -20.99 13.07 59.14
C GLU A 3 -22.15 12.74 58.19
N LYS A 4 -22.66 13.73 57.48
CA LYS A 4 -23.73 13.55 56.49
C LYS A 4 -23.10 13.06 55.19
N VAL A 5 -23.23 11.77 54.90
CA VAL A 5 -22.89 11.21 53.58
C VAL A 5 -23.88 11.78 52.55
N ILE A 6 -23.36 12.41 51.50
CA ILE A 6 -24.17 12.87 50.36
C ILE A 6 -23.99 11.82 49.26
N GLU A 7 -25.03 11.05 48.99
CA GLU A 7 -25.08 10.18 47.81
C GLU A 7 -25.36 11.04 46.58
N LEU A 8 -24.64 10.77 45.48
CA LEU A 8 -24.94 11.39 44.19
C LEU A 8 -26.22 10.78 43.63
N PRO A 9 -27.16 11.59 43.12
CA PRO A 9 -28.39 11.07 42.56
C PRO A 9 -28.10 10.23 41.31
N THR A 10 -28.74 9.07 41.20
CA THR A 10 -28.77 8.23 40.00
C THR A 10 -30.11 8.40 39.28
N PHE A 11 -30.10 8.30 37.95
CA PHE A 11 -31.31 8.37 37.13
C PHE A 11 -31.38 7.15 36.21
N ASP A 12 -32.55 6.52 36.12
CA ASP A 12 -32.78 5.43 35.17
C ASP A 12 -32.81 5.93 33.72
N SER A 13 -33.32 7.15 33.50
CA SER A 13 -33.30 7.83 32.21
C SER A 13 -33.26 9.35 32.36
N VAL A 14 -32.62 10.01 31.40
CA VAL A 14 -32.57 11.47 31.30
C VAL A 14 -32.86 11.86 29.86
N GLN A 15 -33.88 12.68 29.65
CA GLN A 15 -34.16 13.30 28.35
C GLN A 15 -33.77 14.77 28.43
N VAL A 16 -32.85 15.19 27.55
CA VAL A 16 -32.46 16.59 27.40
C VAL A 16 -32.99 17.09 26.06
N THR A 17 -33.95 18.01 26.08
CA THR A 17 -34.56 18.59 24.87
C THR A 17 -33.80 19.82 24.36
N GLY A 18 -32.96 20.40 25.21
CA GLY A 18 -32.07 21.53 24.88
C GLY A 18 -30.62 21.10 24.73
N SER A 19 -29.71 22.04 24.94
CA SER A 19 -28.26 21.77 24.94
C SER A 19 -27.78 21.26 26.29
N GLN A 20 -26.85 20.30 26.27
CA GLN A 20 -26.11 19.85 27.45
C GLN A 20 -24.66 20.27 27.32
N THR A 21 -24.07 20.76 28.41
CA THR A 21 -22.62 20.99 28.53
C THR A 21 -22.09 20.18 29.70
N ILE A 22 -21.02 19.44 29.48
CA ILE A 22 -20.31 18.68 30.52
C ILE A 22 -18.92 19.32 30.62
N GLY A 23 -18.61 19.91 31.77
CA GLY A 23 -17.34 20.62 31.98
C GLY A 23 -16.14 19.70 32.25
N GLN A 24 -16.40 18.43 32.52
CA GLN A 24 -15.41 17.39 32.83
C GLN A 24 -15.57 16.22 31.84
N ASP A 25 -15.12 15.02 32.23
CA ASP A 25 -15.20 13.83 31.39
C ASP A 25 -16.64 13.29 31.27
N LEU A 26 -16.97 12.80 30.07
CA LEU A 26 -18.16 11.98 29.83
C LEU A 26 -17.72 10.56 29.52
N GLN A 27 -18.03 9.63 30.42
CA GLN A 27 -17.91 8.20 30.16
C GLN A 27 -19.26 7.62 29.78
N VAL A 28 -19.32 6.91 28.65
CA VAL A 28 -20.52 6.17 28.23
C VAL A 28 -20.14 4.70 28.10
N GLY A 29 -20.77 3.86 28.93
CA GLY A 29 -20.51 2.41 28.93
C GLY A 29 -21.25 1.64 27.84
N GLY A 30 -22.17 2.31 27.12
CA GLY A 30 -22.96 1.74 26.03
C GLY A 30 -22.70 2.40 24.68
N SER A 31 -23.56 2.09 23.72
CA SER A 31 -23.48 2.67 22.37
C SER A 31 -23.84 4.16 22.38
N GLN A 32 -23.19 4.90 21.48
CA GLN A 32 -23.46 6.32 21.22
C GLN A 32 -23.88 6.49 19.77
N THR A 33 -24.91 7.30 19.53
CA THR A 33 -25.32 7.72 18.19
C THR A 33 -25.32 9.23 18.13
N ILE A 34 -24.63 9.81 17.15
CA ILE A 34 -24.59 11.25 16.89
C ILE A 34 -25.32 11.50 15.58
N GLY A 35 -26.43 12.22 15.63
CA GLY A 35 -27.31 12.40 14.46
C GLY A 35 -26.79 13.38 13.41
N THR A 36 -25.81 14.22 13.76
CA THR A 36 -25.26 15.24 12.87
C THR A 36 -23.74 15.19 12.82
N HIS A 37 -23.04 16.07 13.53
CA HIS A 37 -21.60 16.22 13.47
C HIS A 37 -20.96 15.88 14.81
N LEU A 38 -19.84 15.16 14.75
CA LEU A 38 -18.92 15.01 15.86
C LEU A 38 -17.67 15.85 15.56
N ASN A 39 -17.38 16.84 16.39
CA ASN A 39 -16.11 17.57 16.35
C ASN A 39 -15.27 17.14 17.56
N VAL A 40 -14.06 16.66 17.30
CA VAL A 40 -13.11 16.28 18.35
C VAL A 40 -11.79 16.99 18.07
N THR A 41 -11.37 17.81 19.02
CA THR A 41 -10.14 18.62 18.93
C THR A 41 -8.90 17.87 19.40
N GLY A 42 -9.09 16.77 20.14
CA GLY A 42 -8.02 15.90 20.61
C GLY A 42 -7.86 14.61 19.79
N SER A 43 -6.99 13.74 20.28
CA SER A 43 -6.78 12.41 19.71
C SER A 43 -8.01 11.52 19.90
N GLN A 44 -8.23 10.63 18.93
CA GLN A 44 -9.27 9.61 18.97
C GLN A 44 -8.64 8.25 18.72
N THR A 45 -9.06 7.26 19.50
CA THR A 45 -8.69 5.86 19.31
C THR A 45 -9.95 5.06 19.03
N ILE A 46 -9.96 4.32 17.93
CA ILE A 46 -11.04 3.40 17.58
C ILE A 46 -10.49 1.98 17.76
N GLY A 47 -11.05 1.24 18.70
CA GLY A 47 -10.51 -0.08 19.08
C GLY A 47 -10.80 -1.21 18.08
N THR A 48 -11.76 -1.02 17.17
CA THR A 48 -12.17 -2.04 16.20
C THR A 48 -12.17 -1.49 14.78
N HIS A 49 -13.34 -1.16 14.23
CA HIS A 49 -13.51 -0.76 12.84
C HIS A 49 -13.98 0.69 12.75
N LEU A 50 -13.41 1.40 11.79
CA LEU A 50 -13.95 2.68 11.31
C LEU A 50 -14.53 2.46 9.92
N ASN A 51 -15.83 2.68 9.76
CA ASN A 51 -16.48 2.73 8.46
C ASN A 51 -16.80 4.20 8.13
N VAL A 52 -16.28 4.68 7.00
CA VAL A 52 -16.55 6.03 6.48
C VAL A 52 -17.28 5.88 5.15
N SER A 53 -18.54 6.28 5.11
CA SER A 53 -19.35 6.27 3.87
C SER A 53 -19.08 7.46 2.96
N GLY A 54 -18.46 8.51 3.50
CA GLY A 54 -18.11 9.73 2.79
C GLY A 54 -16.62 9.84 2.47
N SER A 55 -16.19 11.05 2.13
CA SER A 55 -14.76 11.35 1.93
C SER A 55 -14.04 11.52 3.26
N GLN A 56 -12.80 11.05 3.31
CA GLN A 56 -11.88 11.27 4.42
C GLN A 56 -10.65 12.04 3.91
N THR A 57 -10.22 13.05 4.66
CA THR A 57 -8.95 13.75 4.41
C THR A 57 -8.03 13.53 5.60
N ILE A 58 -6.79 13.15 5.34
CA ILE A 58 -5.73 13.00 6.34
C ILE A 58 -4.65 14.01 5.98
N SER A 59 -4.46 15.02 6.82
CA SER A 59 -3.43 16.06 6.61
C SER A 59 -2.03 15.61 7.07
N GLY A 60 -1.96 14.58 7.91
CA GLY A 60 -0.72 13.98 8.39
C GLY A 60 -0.36 12.68 7.68
N SER A 61 0.47 11.87 8.33
CA SER A 61 0.82 10.53 7.84
C SER A 61 -0.30 9.51 8.08
N LEU A 62 -0.49 8.61 7.12
CA LEU A 62 -1.26 7.38 7.29
C LEU A 62 -0.29 6.20 7.30
N GLN A 63 -0.33 5.38 8.35
CA GLN A 63 0.37 4.11 8.42
C GLN A 63 -0.67 2.97 8.42
N VAL A 64 -0.49 2.02 7.52
CA VAL A 64 -1.33 0.81 7.42
C VAL A 64 -0.40 -0.40 7.56
N ASN A 65 -0.60 -1.19 8.61
CA ASN A 65 0.22 -2.38 8.86
C ASN A 65 -0.30 -3.62 8.12
N GLY A 66 -1.55 -3.57 7.66
CA GLY A 66 -2.19 -4.62 6.86
C GLY A 66 -2.19 -4.28 5.36
N SER A 67 -3.04 -5.00 4.62
CA SER A 67 -3.25 -4.75 3.20
C SER A 67 -4.19 -3.57 2.97
N GLU A 68 -3.87 -2.75 1.98
CA GLU A 68 -4.71 -1.66 1.47
C GLU A 68 -5.24 -2.04 0.09
N ALA A 69 -6.49 -1.68 -0.23
CA ALA A 69 -7.05 -1.84 -1.57
C ALA A 69 -7.64 -0.51 -2.06
N ILE A 70 -7.16 -0.05 -3.22
CA ILE A 70 -7.64 1.19 -3.87
C ILE A 70 -8.29 0.79 -5.19
N LEU A 71 -9.60 1.01 -5.30
CA LEU A 71 -10.37 0.52 -6.45
C LEU A 71 -10.27 1.39 -7.70
N ASN A 72 -10.02 2.70 -7.54
CA ASN A 72 -10.07 3.65 -8.64
C ASN A 72 -8.69 4.24 -8.95
N HIS A 73 -8.24 5.19 -8.13
CA HIS A 73 -7.03 5.95 -8.40
C HIS A 73 -6.19 6.15 -7.14
N LEU A 74 -4.89 5.92 -7.27
CA LEU A 74 -3.87 6.27 -6.29
C LEU A 74 -2.93 7.30 -6.93
N GLY A 75 -2.94 8.53 -6.41
CA GLY A 75 -1.95 9.55 -6.73
C GLY A 75 -0.86 9.59 -5.66
N VAL A 76 0.40 9.48 -6.07
CA VAL A 76 1.55 9.60 -5.16
C VAL A 76 2.45 10.72 -5.65
N GLY A 77 2.56 11.79 -4.85
CA GLY A 77 3.44 12.93 -5.18
C GLY A 77 4.92 12.70 -4.87
N GLY A 78 5.24 11.61 -4.14
CA GLY A 78 6.60 11.22 -3.77
C GLY A 78 6.99 9.87 -4.37
N THR A 79 7.80 9.11 -3.63
CA THR A 79 8.31 7.80 -4.07
C THR A 79 7.39 6.65 -3.64
N VAL A 80 7.25 5.65 -4.51
CA VAL A 80 6.67 4.35 -4.15
C VAL A 80 7.80 3.33 -4.03
N THR A 81 7.90 2.65 -2.88
CA THR A 81 8.82 1.53 -2.65
C THR A 81 8.01 0.26 -2.43
N ALA A 82 8.30 -0.79 -3.19
CA ALA A 82 7.67 -2.11 -3.06
C ALA A 82 8.73 -3.14 -2.64
N GLY A 83 8.44 -3.93 -1.61
CA GLY A 83 9.36 -4.97 -1.12
C GLY A 83 9.50 -6.18 -2.06
N ASP A 84 8.45 -6.49 -2.82
CA ASP A 84 8.40 -7.67 -3.69
C ASP A 84 8.27 -7.31 -5.17
N SER A 85 7.09 -6.86 -5.61
CA SER A 85 6.80 -6.65 -7.03
C SER A 85 5.69 -5.62 -7.23
N ILE A 86 5.79 -4.85 -8.32
CA ILE A 86 4.70 -4.02 -8.83
C ILE A 86 4.14 -4.73 -10.06
N ARG A 87 2.84 -5.05 -10.06
CA ARG A 87 2.12 -5.64 -11.20
C ARG A 87 1.07 -4.67 -11.70
N THR A 88 1.13 -4.33 -12.99
CA THR A 88 0.15 -3.46 -13.66
C THR A 88 -0.55 -4.22 -14.76
N ALA A 89 -1.88 -4.11 -14.86
CA ALA A 89 -2.65 -4.82 -15.87
C ALA A 89 -2.51 -4.22 -17.29
N LEU A 90 -2.35 -2.89 -17.37
CA LEU A 90 -2.36 -2.18 -18.65
C LEU A 90 -0.98 -1.60 -18.98
N GLN A 91 -0.54 -0.60 -18.22
CA GLN A 91 0.67 0.15 -18.54
C GLN A 91 1.42 0.55 -17.27
N LEU A 92 2.75 0.55 -17.36
CA LEU A 92 3.66 1.18 -16.41
C LEU A 92 4.61 2.07 -17.21
N ALA A 93 4.51 3.39 -17.02
CA ALA A 93 5.42 4.35 -17.62
C ALA A 93 6.48 4.76 -16.60
N ALA A 94 7.76 4.64 -16.97
CA ALA A 94 8.87 5.10 -16.16
C ALA A 94 9.55 6.28 -16.86
N THR A 95 9.49 7.46 -16.23
CA THR A 95 10.12 8.70 -16.69
C THR A 95 11.40 8.98 -15.90
N ASN A 96 12.26 9.89 -16.37
CA ASN A 96 13.53 10.23 -15.70
C ASN A 96 14.44 9.02 -15.43
N GLN A 97 14.38 8.00 -16.30
CA GLN A 97 15.36 6.92 -16.27
C GLN A 97 16.75 7.49 -16.57
N ALA A 98 17.78 6.90 -15.96
CA ALA A 98 19.15 7.26 -16.26
C ALA A 98 19.35 7.24 -17.78
N ALA A 99 19.83 8.35 -18.35
CA ALA A 99 20.21 8.39 -19.74
C ALA A 99 21.36 7.37 -19.89
N LEU A 100 21.07 6.25 -20.56
CA LEU A 100 22.16 5.41 -21.04
C LEU A 100 23.01 6.27 -22.01
N PRO A 101 24.34 6.07 -22.07
CA PRO A 101 25.17 6.69 -23.11
C PRO A 101 24.47 6.52 -24.46
N ALA A 102 24.56 7.48 -25.37
CA ALA A 102 23.92 7.45 -26.69
C ALA A 102 24.26 6.17 -27.47
N SER A 103 23.49 5.14 -27.17
CA SER A 103 23.49 3.75 -27.59
C SER A 103 22.18 3.22 -26.99
N ILE A 104 21.37 2.58 -27.83
CA ILE A 104 19.93 2.36 -27.64
C ILE A 104 19.61 1.88 -26.20
N PRO A 105 18.92 2.68 -25.35
CA PRO A 105 18.37 2.18 -24.11
C PRO A 105 17.13 1.35 -24.41
N SER A 106 17.30 0.04 -24.56
CA SER A 106 16.21 -0.89 -24.28
C SER A 106 16.48 -1.49 -22.90
N VAL A 107 15.46 -1.52 -22.05
CA VAL A 107 15.44 -2.43 -20.90
C VAL A 107 15.50 -3.83 -21.49
N GLN A 108 16.71 -4.36 -21.67
CA GLN A 108 16.89 -5.62 -22.36
C GLN A 108 16.72 -6.74 -21.34
N GLN A 109 15.46 -7.12 -21.12
CA GLN A 109 15.13 -8.35 -20.43
C GLN A 109 15.97 -9.47 -21.06
N VAL A 110 16.63 -10.29 -20.23
CA VAL A 110 17.28 -11.51 -20.72
C VAL A 110 16.21 -12.36 -21.39
N ARG A 111 16.30 -12.52 -22.71
CA ARG A 111 15.32 -13.29 -23.49
C ARG A 111 15.58 -14.77 -23.28
N TYR A 112 14.61 -15.50 -22.73
CA TYR A 112 14.68 -16.95 -22.61
C TYR A 112 14.29 -17.62 -23.93
N TYR A 113 15.14 -18.51 -24.43
CA TYR A 113 14.86 -19.33 -25.62
C TYR A 113 14.57 -20.78 -25.23
N ASN A 114 13.64 -21.40 -25.96
CA ASN A 114 13.36 -22.83 -25.81
C ASN A 114 14.61 -23.67 -26.15
N PRO A 115 14.83 -24.79 -25.44
CA PRO A 115 15.88 -25.74 -25.78
C PRO A 115 15.69 -26.24 -27.22
N GLY A 116 16.75 -26.19 -28.03
CA GLY A 116 16.74 -26.63 -29.44
C GLY A 116 16.82 -25.51 -30.48
N ALA A 117 16.87 -24.24 -30.06
CA ALA A 117 17.10 -23.09 -30.94
C ALA A 117 18.56 -22.97 -31.38
N ALA A 118 19.05 -23.95 -32.15
CA ALA A 118 20.43 -24.06 -32.65
C ALA A 118 21.52 -24.12 -31.55
N ASN A 119 22.70 -24.64 -31.90
CA ASN A 119 23.89 -24.66 -31.02
C ASN A 119 24.44 -23.22 -30.92
N GLN A 120 23.78 -22.36 -30.14
CA GLN A 120 24.21 -20.98 -29.98
C GLN A 120 25.59 -20.96 -29.32
N PRO A 121 26.61 -20.35 -29.94
CA PRO A 121 27.87 -20.10 -29.26
C PRO A 121 27.65 -19.05 -28.17
N GLY A 122 28.14 -19.31 -26.96
CA GLY A 122 27.97 -18.40 -25.84
C GLY A 122 28.68 -18.85 -24.57
N LEU A 123 28.50 -18.07 -23.50
CA LEU A 123 29.00 -18.40 -22.18
C LEU A 123 28.13 -19.51 -21.58
N VAL A 124 28.74 -20.66 -21.32
CA VAL A 124 28.07 -21.78 -20.68
C VAL A 124 28.08 -21.57 -19.16
N LEU A 125 26.90 -21.67 -18.55
CA LEU A 125 26.66 -21.47 -17.13
C LEU A 125 25.94 -22.69 -16.56
N THR A 126 26.33 -23.12 -15.35
CA THR A 126 25.56 -24.12 -14.59
C THR A 126 24.57 -23.39 -13.68
N GLY A 127 23.29 -23.67 -13.86
CA GLY A 127 22.24 -23.15 -12.98
C GLY A 127 22.30 -23.79 -11.60
N THR A 128 21.70 -23.13 -10.61
CA THR A 128 21.54 -23.68 -9.25
C THR A 128 20.63 -24.91 -9.21
N ASP A 129 19.87 -25.15 -10.28
CA ASP A 129 19.08 -26.35 -10.53
C ASP A 129 19.90 -27.51 -11.15
N GLY A 130 21.20 -27.29 -11.38
CA GLY A 130 22.11 -28.26 -12.00
C GLY A 130 21.98 -28.34 -13.52
N LEU A 131 21.12 -27.53 -14.15
CA LEU A 131 20.96 -27.52 -15.60
C LEU A 131 22.01 -26.62 -16.25
N THR A 132 22.33 -26.90 -17.52
CA THR A 132 23.28 -26.10 -18.28
C THR A 132 22.54 -25.05 -19.08
N TYR A 133 23.04 -23.83 -19.05
CA TYR A 133 22.54 -22.69 -19.79
C TYR A 133 23.62 -22.10 -20.68
N VAL A 134 23.22 -21.55 -21.81
CA VAL A 134 24.08 -20.74 -22.68
C VAL A 134 23.56 -19.31 -22.64
N LEU A 135 24.40 -18.39 -22.17
CA LEU A 135 24.20 -16.97 -22.28
C LEU A 135 24.87 -16.48 -23.58
N PHE A 136 24.11 -15.87 -24.48
CA PHE A 136 24.63 -15.43 -25.78
C PHE A 136 24.04 -14.07 -26.16
N VAL A 137 24.69 -13.41 -27.11
CA VAL A 137 24.19 -12.17 -27.71
C VAL A 137 23.40 -12.52 -28.95
N ASP A 138 22.09 -12.28 -28.92
CA ASP A 138 21.19 -12.45 -30.04
C ASP A 138 21.10 -11.18 -30.88
N VAL A 139 21.52 -11.27 -32.14
CA VAL A 139 21.51 -10.15 -33.11
C VAL A 139 20.46 -10.31 -34.21
N SER A 140 19.58 -11.32 -34.11
CA SER A 140 18.62 -11.67 -35.17
C SER A 140 17.63 -10.56 -35.52
N SER A 141 17.36 -9.65 -34.59
CA SER A 141 16.48 -8.48 -34.79
C SER A 141 17.20 -7.23 -35.30
N GLY A 142 18.51 -7.31 -35.57
CA GLY A 142 19.35 -6.16 -35.95
C GLY A 142 19.79 -5.28 -34.76
N THR A 143 19.25 -5.52 -33.55
CA THR A 143 19.74 -4.94 -32.29
C THR A 143 20.27 -6.09 -31.40
N PRO A 144 21.53 -6.04 -30.93
CA PRO A 144 22.04 -7.06 -30.01
C PRO A 144 21.21 -7.12 -28.72
N ASN A 145 20.76 -8.31 -28.32
CA ASN A 145 20.05 -8.60 -27.08
C ASN A 145 20.82 -9.65 -26.26
N LEU A 146 20.86 -9.52 -24.94
CA LEU A 146 21.34 -10.60 -24.08
C LEU A 146 20.25 -11.68 -23.96
N ALA A 147 20.59 -12.92 -24.29
CA ALA A 147 19.69 -14.05 -24.34
C ALA A 147 20.25 -15.23 -23.53
N ILE A 148 19.36 -16.04 -22.96
CA ILE A 148 19.71 -17.27 -22.26
C ILE A 148 18.90 -18.44 -22.83
N GLN A 149 19.54 -19.58 -23.03
CA GLN A 149 18.92 -20.82 -23.49
C GLN A 149 19.37 -21.97 -22.61
N ARG A 150 18.48 -22.91 -22.31
CA ARG A 150 18.89 -24.18 -21.69
C ARG A 150 19.53 -25.08 -22.76
N ALA A 151 20.75 -25.53 -22.50
CA ALA A 151 21.47 -26.49 -23.33
C ALA A 151 20.84 -27.89 -23.25
#